data_AF-A0A966F0V8-F1
#
_entry.id   AF-A0A966F0V8-F1
#
_cell.length_a   1.000
_cell.length_b   1.000
_cell.length_c   1.000
_cell.angle_alpha   90.00
_cell.angle_beta   90.00
_cell.angle_gamma   90.00
#
_symmetry.space_group_name_H-M   'P 1'
#
loop_
_entity.id
_entity.type
_entity.pdbx_description
1 polymer ?
#
loop_
_entity_poly.entity_id
_entity_poly.type
_entity_poly.pdbx_seq_one_letter_code
_entity_poly.pdbx_strand_id
1 'polypeptide(L)' 'MFGTLVFQLSGTVSAVLGWTPEQFWNATPAELAAIFAAFSENTPGHQNQAPLGITQLEKLKETFPDG' A
#
# COMPACT_ATOMS: atom_id res chain seq x y z
N MET A 1 4.16 5.76 18.86
CA MET A 1 4.58 4.57 18.08
C MET A 1 4.79 4.98 16.63
N PHE A 2 5.99 5.46 16.27
CA PHE A 2 6.34 5.75 14.87
C PHE A 2 7.38 4.77 14.32
N GLY A 3 8.26 4.23 15.18
CA GLY A 3 9.31 3.29 14.79
C GLY A 3 8.79 2.01 14.12
N THR A 4 7.67 1.44 14.58
CA THR A 4 7.11 0.21 14.00
C THR A 4 6.61 0.42 12.57
N LEU A 5 5.98 1.56 12.30
CA LEU A 5 5.47 1.90 10.97
C LEU A 5 6.62 2.12 9.99
N VAL A 6 7.67 2.82 10.42
CA VAL A 6 8.88 3.04 9.60
C VAL A 6 9.57 1.73 9.24
N PHE A 7 9.61 0.77 10.18
CA PHE A 7 10.23 -0.54 9.95
C PHE A 7 9.44 -1.40 8.97
N GLN A 8 8.10 -1.37 9.04
CA GLN A 8 7.28 -2.04 8.04
C GLN A 8 7.40 -1.37 6.67
N LEU A 9 7.43 -0.03 6.64
CA LEU A 9 7.54 0.73 5.41
C LEU A 9 8.87 0.48 4.69
N SER A 10 9.99 0.43 5.43
CA SER A 10 11.31 0.12 4.86
C SER A 10 11.35 -1.30 4.27
N GLY A 11 10.75 -2.28 4.94
CA GLY A 11 10.59 -3.63 4.42
C GLY A 11 9.78 -3.68 3.12
N THR A 12 8.65 -2.97 3.07
CA THR A 12 7.79 -2.92 1.87
C THR A 12 8.49 -2.22 0.70
N VAL A 13 9.16 -1.10 0.94
CA VAL A 13 9.92 -0.38 -0.08
C VAL A 13 11.08 -1.22 -0.61
N SER A 14 11.82 -1.92 0.26
CA SER A 14 12.86 -2.85 -0.17
C SER A 14 12.31 -4.01 -1.02
N ALA A 15 11.15 -4.56 -0.66
CA ALA A 15 10.56 -5.67 -1.39
C ALA A 15 9.95 -5.26 -2.75
N VAL A 16 9.30 -4.09 -2.81
CA VAL A 16 8.57 -3.62 -4.00
C VAL A 16 9.48 -2.87 -4.97
N LEU A 17 10.36 -2.01 -4.45
CA LEU A 17 11.23 -1.15 -5.26
C LEU A 17 12.66 -1.72 -5.40
N GLY A 18 13.01 -2.78 -4.67
CA GLY A 18 14.38 -3.33 -4.66
C GLY A 18 15.40 -2.44 -3.93
N TRP A 19 14.93 -1.50 -3.11
CA TRP A 19 15.78 -0.53 -2.44
C TRP A 19 16.57 -1.16 -1.30
N THR A 20 17.81 -0.71 -1.13
CA THR A 20 18.59 -1.01 0.08
C THR A 20 18.11 -0.15 1.25
N PRO A 21 18.32 -0.57 2.51
CA PRO A 21 17.94 0.22 3.68
C PRO A 21 18.52 1.64 3.68
N GLU A 22 19.74 1.82 3.18
CA GLU A 22 20.38 3.15 3.04
C GLU A 22 19.62 4.08 2.09
N GLN A 23 19.11 3.57 0.97
CA GLN A 23 18.32 4.38 0.02
C GLN A 23 17.03 4.90 0.67
N PHE A 24 16.38 4.08 1.49
CA PHE A 24 15.18 4.49 2.23
C PHE A 24 15.49 5.59 3.26
N TRP A 25 16.59 5.46 4.01
CA TRP A 25 16.96 6.46 5.04
C TRP A 25 17.50 7.77 4.45
N ASN A 26 18.06 7.74 3.24
CA ASN A 26 18.56 8.93 2.56
C ASN A 26 17.47 9.65 1.73
N ALA A 27 16.37 8.98 1.39
CA ALA A 27 15.27 9.56 0.65
C ALA A 27 14.54 10.62 1.47
N THR A 28 14.19 11.75 0.86
CA THR A 28 13.40 12.77 1.55
C THR A 28 11.92 12.33 1.66
N PRO A 29 11.19 12.81 2.69
CA PRO A 29 9.76 12.52 2.82
C PRO A 29 8.93 12.94 1.60
N ALA A 30 9.35 14.00 0.89
CA ALA A 30 8.68 14.46 -0.32
C ALA A 30 8.86 13.49 -1.49
N GLU A 31 10.05 12.92 -1.66
CA GLU A 31 10.32 11.89 -2.66
C GLU A 31 9.57 10.59 -2.36
N LEU A 32 9.56 10.16 -1.09
CA LEU A 32 8.78 9.00 -0.66
C LEU A 32 7.28 9.21 -0.96
N ALA A 33 6.74 10.38 -0.65
CA ALA A 33 5.35 10.72 -0.95
C ALA A 33 5.05 10.67 -2.46
N ALA A 34 5.95 11.18 -3.30
CA ALA A 34 5.79 11.12 -4.76
C ALA A 34 5.81 9.67 -5.28
N ILE A 35 6.68 8.81 -4.74
CA ILE A 35 6.72 7.39 -5.09
C ILE A 35 5.43 6.69 -4.67
N PHE A 36 4.95 6.92 -3.44
CA PHE A 36 3.67 6.34 -2.99
C PHE A 36 2.46 6.87 -3.77
N ALA A 37 2.50 8.14 -4.20
CA ALA A 37 1.49 8.70 -5.10
C ALA A 37 1.47 7.95 -6.45
N ALA A 38 2.64 7.62 -7.02
CA ALA A 38 2.76 6.82 -8.24
C ALA A 38 2.12 5.43 -8.15
N PHE A 39 2.21 4.78 -6.98
CA PHE A 39 1.53 3.50 -6.75
C PHE A 39 0.01 3.65 -6.58
N SER A 40 -0.44 4.78 -6.02
CA SER A 40 -1.86 5.06 -5.81
C SER A 40 -2.57 5.47 -7.11
N GLU A 41 -1.92 6.29 -7.95
CA GLU A 41 -2.49 6.82 -9.20
C GLU A 41 -2.57 5.78 -10.32
N ASN A 42 -1.68 4.78 -10.31
CA ASN A 42 -1.68 3.70 -11.30
C ASN A 42 -2.73 2.60 -11.05
N THR A 43 -3.54 2.70 -10.00
CA THR A 43 -4.65 1.76 -9.81
C THR A 43 -5.97 2.43 -10.15
N PRO A 44 -6.49 2.28 -11.39
CA PRO A 44 -7.81 2.79 -11.74
C PRO A 44 -8.85 2.21 -10.76
N GLY A 45 -9.35 3.05 -9.85
CA GLY A 45 -10.32 2.68 -8.80
C GLY A 45 -9.90 2.94 -7.35
N HIS A 46 -8.63 3.22 -7.03
CA HIS A 46 -8.19 3.41 -5.64
C HIS A 46 -8.30 4.83 -5.06
N GLN A 47 -8.71 5.81 -5.87
CA GLN A 47 -8.72 7.22 -5.49
C GLN A 47 -9.75 7.64 -4.41
N ASN A 48 -10.57 6.72 -3.89
CA ASN A 48 -11.40 6.95 -2.69
C ASN A 48 -12.04 5.66 -2.15
N GLN A 49 -11.51 4.48 -2.46
CA GLN A 49 -12.18 3.25 -2.07
C GLN A 49 -11.84 2.93 -0.62
N ALA A 50 -12.77 3.23 0.28
CA ALA A 50 -12.72 2.74 1.66
C ALA A 50 -12.41 1.24 1.62
N PRO A 51 -11.54 0.72 2.53
CA PRO A 51 -11.27 -0.71 2.61
C PRO A 51 -12.60 -1.47 2.59
N LEU A 52 -12.74 -2.43 1.66
CA LEU A 52 -13.99 -3.19 1.52
C LEU A 52 -14.40 -3.72 2.90
N GLY A 53 -15.54 -3.24 3.39
CA GLY A 53 -16.04 -3.66 4.69
C GLY A 53 -16.43 -5.14 4.65
N ILE A 54 -16.45 -5.80 5.81
CA ILE A 54 -16.84 -7.22 5.93
C ILE A 54 -18.18 -7.49 5.23
N THR A 55 -19.12 -6.55 5.28
CA THR A 55 -20.41 -6.63 4.60
C THR A 55 -20.31 -6.68 3.07
N GLN A 56 -19.35 -5.97 2.45
CA GLN A 56 -19.11 -6.06 1.00
C GLN A 56 -18.44 -7.39 0.63
N LEU A 57 -17.58 -7.92 1.50
CA LEU A 57 -16.96 -9.23 1.32
C LEU A 57 -18.00 -10.36 1.42
N GLU A 58 -18.92 -10.30 2.37
CA GLU A 58 -20.03 -11.26 2.52
C GLU A 58 -20.93 -11.25 1.27
N LYS A 59 -21.29 -10.07 0.78
CA LYS A 59 -22.10 -9.92 -0.43
C LYS A 59 -21.39 -10.46 -1.68
N LEU A 60 -20.07 -10.32 -1.78
CA LEU A 60 -19.27 -10.92 -2.86
C LEU A 60 -19.27 -12.45 -2.78
N LYS A 61 -19.11 -13.03 -1.57
CA LYS A 61 -19.17 -14.49 -1.37
C LYS A 61 -20.54 -15.08 -1.68
N GLU A 62 -21.62 -14.35 -1.44
CA GLU A 62 -22.98 -14.76 -1.81
C GLU A 62 -23.25 -14.63 -3.32
N THR A 63 -22.65 -13.62 -3.96
CA THR A 63 -22.85 -13.36 -5.41
C THR A 63 -22.02 -14.29 -6.28
N PHE A 64 -20.86 -14.72 -5.78
CA PHE A 64 -19.98 -15.70 -6.43
C PHE A 64 -19.77 -16.87 -5.47
N PRO A 65 -20.77 -17.78 -5.35
CA PRO A 65 -20.53 -19.06 -4.70
C PRO A 65 -19.61 -19.86 -5.63
N ASP A 66 -18.30 -19.72 -5.43
CA ASP A 66 -17.31 -20.51 -6.17
C ASP A 66 -17.64 -22.00 -5.97
N GLY A 67 -17.94 -22.68 -7.09
CA GLY A 67 -18.32 -24.09 -7.15
C GLY A 67 -17.13 -25.04 -7.16
#